data_AF-A0A4Y5Z394-F1
#
_entry.id   AF-A0A4Y5Z394-F1
#
_cell.length_a   1.000
_cell.length_b   1.000
_cell.length_c   1.000
_cell.angle_alpha   90.00
_cell.angle_beta   90.00
_cell.angle_gamma   90.00
#
_symmetry.space_group_name_H-M   'P 1'
#
loop_
_entity.id
_entity.type
_entity.pdbx_description
1 polymer ?
#
loop_
_entity_poly.entity_id
_entity_poly.type
_entity_poly.pdbx_seq_one_letter_code
_entity_poly.pdbx_strand_id
1 'polypeptide(L)'
;MFSLARLPFFILLIVSCSTYAEGGCPPGQVPQQGNGWMACVPSGSASPSGSSSEFVGPSYEARWIALATDNAKALLGKSSESRTEDAAKGSAMSDCVTQGGTACHVVVTAKNGCVAMVVGDHRLATESAPTKKAAEDKATQSCVSNPDTNCSLYYSACVAPILR
;
A
#
# COMPACT_ATOMS: atom_id res chain seq x y z
N MET A 1 -88.64 23.76 19.52
CA MET A 1 -87.42 24.51 19.88
C MET A 1 -86.30 23.50 20.08
N PHE A 2 -85.22 23.64 19.30
CA PHE A 2 -84.10 22.71 19.20
C PHE A 2 -83.35 22.55 20.53
N SER A 3 -82.90 21.34 20.85
CA SER A 3 -81.67 21.17 21.63
C SER A 3 -80.99 19.85 21.25
N LEU A 4 -80.43 19.83 20.03
CA LEU A 4 -79.35 18.93 19.67
C LEU A 4 -78.08 19.43 20.37
N ALA A 5 -77.88 19.03 21.62
CA ALA A 5 -76.69 19.36 22.39
C ALA A 5 -75.93 18.09 22.79
N ARG A 6 -75.59 17.24 21.81
CA ARG A 6 -74.64 16.14 21.97
C ARG A 6 -73.93 15.88 20.65
N LEU A 7 -73.19 16.85 20.12
CA LEU A 7 -72.27 16.53 19.02
C LEU A 7 -71.13 17.55 18.77
N PRO A 8 -70.29 17.96 19.75
CA PRO A 8 -69.03 18.61 19.39
C PRO A 8 -67.80 17.92 19.96
N PHE A 9 -67.86 16.64 20.35
CA PHE A 9 -66.66 15.92 20.81
C PHE A 9 -66.13 14.87 19.83
N PHE A 10 -66.94 14.42 18.86
CA PHE A 10 -66.53 13.35 17.93
C PHE A 10 -66.05 13.84 16.55
N ILE A 11 -66.14 15.14 16.27
CA ILE A 11 -65.78 15.71 14.94
C ILE A 11 -64.34 16.28 14.94
N LEU A 12 -63.67 16.40 16.09
CA LEU A 12 -62.34 17.01 16.17
C LEU A 12 -61.16 16.04 15.96
N LEU A 13 -61.42 14.76 15.66
CA LEU A 13 -60.38 13.73 15.48
C LEU A 13 -60.12 13.35 14.01
N ILE A 14 -60.81 13.96 13.04
CA ILE A 14 -60.76 13.53 11.63
C ILE A 14 -59.87 14.44 10.77
N VAL A 15 -59.38 15.56 11.30
CA VAL A 15 -58.44 16.43 10.58
C VAL A 15 -57.00 16.03 10.91
N SER A 16 -56.61 14.82 10.47
CA SER A 16 -55.21 14.48 10.32
C SER A 16 -54.77 14.96 8.93
N CYS A 17 -54.12 16.11 8.87
CA CYS A 17 -53.44 16.58 7.67
C CYS A 17 -52.44 15.53 7.20
N SER A 18 -52.48 15.16 5.92
CA SER A 18 -51.43 14.38 5.27
C SER A 18 -50.14 15.20 5.26
N THR A 19 -49.22 14.91 6.18
CA THR A 19 -47.85 15.42 6.12
C THR A 19 -47.11 14.63 5.04
N TYR A 20 -46.89 15.23 3.87
CA TYR A 20 -45.98 14.68 2.87
C TYR A 20 -44.54 14.90 3.36
N ALA A 21 -43.97 13.88 4.00
CA ALA A 21 -42.59 13.89 4.43
C ALA A 21 -41.68 13.56 3.24
N GLU A 22 -41.51 14.50 2.30
CA GLU A 22 -40.57 14.35 1.18
C GLU A 22 -39.14 14.68 1.60
N GLY A 23 -38.66 14.12 2.72
CA GLY A 23 -37.24 14.02 3.07
C GLY A 23 -36.36 15.29 3.04
N GLY A 24 -36.93 16.49 2.96
CA GLY A 24 -36.19 17.76 2.79
C GLY A 24 -35.81 18.11 1.35
N CYS A 25 -36.36 17.44 0.33
CA CYS A 25 -36.02 17.66 -1.08
C CYS A 25 -37.10 18.43 -1.87
N PRO A 26 -36.71 19.24 -2.88
CA PRO A 26 -37.68 19.96 -3.71
C PRO A 26 -38.55 19.00 -4.54
N PRO A 27 -39.73 19.45 -5.03
CA PRO A 27 -40.66 18.60 -5.78
C PRO A 27 -40.00 17.92 -6.97
N GLY A 28 -40.19 16.60 -7.11
CA GLY A 28 -39.57 15.79 -8.15
C GLY A 28 -38.16 15.27 -7.82
N GLN A 29 -37.72 15.39 -6.56
CA GLN A 29 -36.47 14.82 -6.07
C GLN A 29 -36.70 13.97 -4.80
N VAL A 30 -35.81 12.99 -4.60
CA VAL A 30 -35.79 12.11 -3.43
C VAL A 30 -34.43 12.19 -2.71
N PRO A 31 -34.38 12.01 -1.38
CA PRO A 31 -33.12 12.01 -0.65
C PRO A 31 -32.31 10.74 -0.94
N GLN A 32 -31.04 10.91 -1.28
CA GLN A 32 -30.01 9.86 -1.36
C GLN A 32 -28.95 10.11 -0.28
N GLN A 33 -28.60 9.07 0.47
CA GLN A 33 -27.67 9.15 1.59
C GLN A 33 -26.59 8.05 1.53
N GLY A 34 -25.41 8.36 2.06
CA GLY A 34 -24.30 7.41 2.21
C GLY A 34 -23.43 7.75 3.43
N ASN A 35 -22.16 7.32 3.43
CA ASN A 35 -21.23 7.51 4.55
C ASN A 35 -20.94 9.00 4.85
N GLY A 36 -21.85 9.67 5.58
CA GLY A 36 -21.74 11.06 6.02
C GLY A 36 -22.23 12.12 5.02
N TRP A 37 -22.85 11.74 3.90
CA TRP A 37 -23.39 12.67 2.91
C TRP A 37 -24.87 12.43 2.62
N MET A 38 -25.59 13.50 2.27
CA MET A 38 -27.00 13.51 1.86
C MET A 38 -27.15 14.48 0.68
N ALA A 39 -27.84 14.07 -0.37
CA ALA A 39 -28.21 14.94 -1.49
C ALA A 39 -29.59 14.58 -2.05
N CYS A 40 -30.22 15.52 -2.73
CA CYS A 40 -31.48 15.30 -3.43
C CYS A 40 -31.22 14.94 -4.89
N VAL A 41 -31.81 13.85 -5.39
CA VAL A 41 -31.68 13.38 -6.77
C VAL A 41 -33.04 13.28 -7.47
N PRO A 42 -33.14 13.49 -8.80
CA PRO A 42 -34.41 13.40 -9.51
C PRO A 42 -35.11 12.05 -9.35
N SER A 43 -36.43 12.06 -9.11
CA SER A 43 -37.25 10.86 -9.00
C SER A 43 -37.33 10.13 -10.35
N GLY A 44 -36.48 9.11 -10.52
CA GLY A 44 -36.36 8.36 -11.78
C GLY A 44 -34.93 7.97 -12.12
N SER A 45 -33.92 8.58 -11.48
CA SER A 45 -32.59 7.98 -11.46
C SER A 45 -32.69 6.71 -10.61
N ALA A 46 -32.69 5.55 -11.27
CA ALA A 46 -32.46 4.29 -10.58
C ALA A 46 -31.22 4.48 -9.70
N SER A 47 -31.35 4.20 -8.40
CA SER A 47 -30.17 3.91 -7.59
C SER A 47 -29.33 2.96 -8.43
N PRO A 48 -28.02 3.19 -8.63
CA PRO A 48 -27.20 2.17 -9.23
C PRO A 48 -27.23 0.98 -8.27
N SER A 49 -28.16 0.05 -8.48
CA SER A 49 -28.12 -1.32 -7.96
C SER A 49 -27.09 -2.12 -8.77
N GLY A 50 -26.00 -1.46 -9.18
CA GLY A 50 -24.80 -2.13 -9.60
C GLY A 50 -24.11 -2.62 -8.34
N SER A 51 -23.56 -3.83 -8.41
CA SER A 51 -22.59 -4.33 -7.43
C SER A 51 -21.75 -3.18 -6.93
N SER A 52 -21.68 -2.97 -5.61
CA SER A 52 -20.79 -1.98 -5.01
C SER A 52 -19.42 -2.12 -5.68
N SER A 53 -19.09 -1.24 -6.63
CA SER A 53 -17.73 -1.15 -7.13
C SER A 53 -16.98 -0.65 -5.92
N GLU A 54 -16.32 -1.56 -5.22
CA GLU A 54 -15.55 -1.26 -4.04
C GLU A 54 -14.61 -0.13 -4.46
N PHE A 55 -14.75 1.03 -3.81
CA PHE A 55 -13.86 2.13 -4.08
C PHE A 55 -12.46 1.69 -3.66
N VAL A 56 -11.65 1.28 -4.63
CA VAL A 56 -10.24 0.97 -4.40
C VAL A 56 -9.52 2.31 -4.33
N GLY A 57 -9.29 2.78 -3.11
CA GLY A 57 -8.45 3.94 -2.85
C GLY A 57 -6.99 3.68 -3.26
N PRO A 58 -6.17 4.74 -3.33
CA PRO A 58 -4.75 4.59 -3.66
C PRO A 58 -4.08 3.61 -2.69
N SER A 59 -3.33 2.65 -3.24
CA SER A 59 -2.66 1.61 -2.47
C SER A 59 -1.16 1.59 -2.78
N TYR A 60 -0.33 1.24 -1.78
CA TYR A 60 1.10 1.11 -2.00
C TYR A 60 1.46 -0.35 -2.31
N GLU A 61 2.02 -0.58 -3.49
CA GLU A 61 2.59 -1.88 -3.87
C GLU A 61 4.07 -1.91 -3.48
N ALA A 62 4.43 -2.85 -2.61
CA ALA A 62 5.80 -2.97 -2.16
C ALA A 62 6.79 -3.30 -3.30
N ARG A 63 8.03 -2.86 -3.13
CA ARG A 63 9.15 -3.22 -3.98
C ARG A 63 10.26 -3.88 -3.17
N TRP A 64 10.95 -4.79 -3.82
CA TRP A 64 11.99 -5.63 -3.23
C TRP A 64 13.28 -5.51 -4.03
N ILE A 65 14.39 -5.55 -3.31
CA ILE A 65 15.74 -5.59 -3.86
C ILE A 65 16.55 -6.67 -3.13
N ALA A 66 17.43 -7.35 -3.86
CA ALA A 66 18.33 -8.36 -3.32
C ALA A 66 19.70 -8.30 -4.00
N LEU A 67 20.71 -8.80 -3.30
CA LEU A 67 22.04 -9.07 -3.84
C LEU A 67 22.36 -10.55 -3.71
N ALA A 68 23.06 -11.09 -4.68
CA ALA A 68 23.64 -12.43 -4.66
C ALA A 68 25.12 -12.36 -5.00
N THR A 69 25.92 -13.31 -4.52
CA THR A 69 27.35 -13.31 -4.78
C THR A 69 27.88 -14.73 -5.00
N ASP A 70 28.95 -14.83 -5.80
CA ASP A 70 29.87 -15.96 -5.80
C ASP A 70 31.19 -15.46 -5.18
N ASN A 71 31.39 -15.75 -3.88
CA ASN A 71 32.53 -15.26 -3.12
C ASN A 71 33.86 -15.72 -3.68
N ALA A 72 33.94 -16.95 -4.21
CA ALA A 72 35.19 -17.51 -4.72
C ALA A 72 35.65 -16.80 -6.00
N LYS A 73 34.71 -16.21 -6.76
CA LYS A 73 34.98 -15.49 -8.01
C LYS A 73 34.83 -13.98 -7.90
N ALA A 74 34.47 -13.47 -6.72
CA ALA A 74 34.20 -12.05 -6.47
C ALA A 74 33.17 -11.44 -7.44
N LEU A 75 32.07 -12.16 -7.71
CA LEU A 75 31.01 -11.72 -8.63
C LEU A 75 29.76 -11.28 -7.85
N LEU A 76 29.18 -10.14 -8.22
CA LEU A 76 28.01 -9.56 -7.56
C LEU A 76 26.79 -9.52 -8.49
N GLY A 77 25.80 -10.36 -8.22
CA GLY A 77 24.48 -10.26 -8.81
C GLY A 77 23.59 -9.25 -8.09
N LYS A 78 22.89 -8.41 -8.86
CA LYS A 78 21.93 -7.41 -8.37
C LYS A 78 20.54 -7.75 -8.88
N SER A 79 19.53 -7.63 -8.04
CA SER A 79 18.16 -7.80 -8.49
C SER A 79 17.67 -6.61 -9.31
N SER A 80 16.71 -6.86 -10.19
CA SER A 80 15.78 -5.84 -10.65
C SER A 80 14.82 -5.39 -9.54
N GLU A 81 14.22 -4.22 -9.67
CA GLU A 81 13.15 -3.78 -8.76
C GLU A 81 11.95 -4.72 -8.88
N SER A 82 11.71 -5.51 -7.83
CA SER A 82 10.80 -6.66 -7.90
C SER A 82 9.56 -6.46 -7.03
N ARG A 83 8.43 -7.05 -7.44
CA ARG A 83 7.17 -6.97 -6.67
C ARG A 83 7.11 -7.94 -5.49
N THR A 84 7.86 -9.03 -5.56
CA THR A 84 7.96 -10.05 -4.51
C THR A 84 9.41 -10.29 -4.12
N GLU A 85 9.61 -10.82 -2.92
CA GLU A 85 10.93 -11.16 -2.40
C GLU A 85 11.61 -12.23 -3.27
N ASP A 86 10.87 -13.28 -3.65
CA ASP A 86 11.40 -14.37 -4.47
C ASP A 86 11.81 -13.91 -5.87
N ALA A 87 11.08 -12.97 -6.46
CA ALA A 87 11.47 -12.37 -7.73
C ALA A 87 12.77 -11.56 -7.60
N ALA A 88 12.95 -10.81 -6.50
CA ALA A 88 14.18 -10.09 -6.24
C ALA A 88 15.36 -11.08 -6.10
N LYS A 89 15.20 -12.11 -5.27
CA LYS A 89 16.20 -13.16 -5.04
C LYS A 89 16.56 -13.88 -6.34
N GLY A 90 15.57 -14.33 -7.10
CA GLY A 90 15.77 -15.00 -8.39
C GLY A 90 16.49 -14.12 -9.41
N SER A 91 16.10 -12.84 -9.50
CA SER A 91 16.76 -11.88 -10.39
C SER A 91 18.22 -11.62 -10.00
N ALA A 92 18.52 -11.48 -8.71
CA ALA A 92 19.90 -11.30 -8.23
C ALA A 92 20.76 -12.54 -8.51
N MET A 93 20.21 -13.73 -8.24
CA MET A 93 20.88 -15.01 -8.53
C MET A 93 21.16 -15.16 -10.03
N SER A 94 20.18 -14.86 -10.88
CA SER A 94 20.34 -14.91 -12.33
C SER A 94 21.39 -13.93 -12.84
N ASP A 95 21.45 -12.70 -12.29
CA ASP A 95 22.48 -11.72 -12.62
C ASP A 95 23.88 -12.21 -12.20
N CYS A 96 24.02 -12.79 -11.01
CA CYS A 96 25.29 -13.40 -10.56
C CYS A 96 25.77 -14.50 -11.50
N VAL A 97 24.87 -15.40 -11.93
CA VAL A 97 25.20 -16.48 -12.88
C VAL A 97 25.57 -15.91 -14.24
N THR A 98 24.86 -14.87 -14.70
CA THR A 98 25.16 -14.19 -15.98
C THR A 98 26.55 -13.55 -15.98
N GLN A 99 27.03 -13.10 -14.81
CA GLN A 99 28.39 -12.59 -14.63
C GLN A 99 29.46 -13.71 -14.56
N GLY A 100 29.07 -14.99 -14.65
CA GLY A 100 29.98 -16.14 -14.63
C GLY A 100 30.06 -16.87 -13.28
N GLY A 101 29.18 -16.52 -12.34
CA GLY A 101 29.08 -17.18 -11.05
C GLY A 101 28.56 -18.61 -11.19
N THR A 102 29.13 -19.53 -10.41
CA THR A 102 28.74 -20.95 -10.40
C THR A 102 28.26 -21.41 -9.02
N ALA A 103 28.63 -20.68 -7.97
CA ALA A 103 28.19 -20.91 -6.59
C ALA A 103 27.47 -19.66 -6.03
N CYS A 104 26.61 -19.06 -6.85
CA CYS A 104 25.83 -17.88 -6.48
C CYS A 104 24.89 -18.21 -5.30
N HIS A 105 24.81 -17.29 -4.34
CA HIS A 105 23.83 -17.33 -3.24
C HIS A 105 23.41 -15.91 -2.85
N VAL A 106 22.17 -15.76 -2.36
CA VAL A 106 21.65 -14.46 -1.89
C VAL A 106 22.34 -14.08 -0.58
N VAL A 107 22.79 -12.83 -0.48
CA VAL A 107 23.48 -12.30 0.71
C VAL A 107 22.70 -11.23 1.45
N VAL A 108 21.84 -10.48 0.77
CA VAL A 108 20.95 -9.51 1.41
C VAL A 108 19.68 -9.32 0.60
N THR A 109 18.59 -9.00 1.27
CA THR A 109 17.30 -8.66 0.65
C THR A 109 16.62 -7.58 1.49
N ALA A 110 15.90 -6.66 0.84
CA ALA A 110 15.16 -5.59 1.50
C ALA A 110 13.82 -5.32 0.82
N LYS A 111 12.82 -4.95 1.62
CA LYS A 111 11.49 -4.48 1.18
C LYS A 111 11.40 -2.97 1.43
N ASN A 112 10.99 -2.21 0.41
CA ASN A 112 10.80 -0.75 0.52
C ASN A 112 11.98 -0.06 1.23
N GLY A 113 13.19 -0.44 0.85
CA GLY A 113 14.40 -0.06 1.56
C GLY A 113 15.63 -0.23 0.70
N CYS A 114 16.78 -0.18 1.35
CA CYS A 114 18.08 -0.14 0.72
C CYS A 114 18.96 -1.31 1.16
N VAL A 115 19.89 -1.66 0.30
CA VAL A 115 20.96 -2.64 0.55
C VAL A 115 22.31 -1.98 0.28
N ALA A 116 23.32 -2.39 1.02
CA ALA A 116 24.70 -1.99 0.79
C ALA A 116 25.65 -3.19 0.93
N MET A 117 26.75 -3.15 0.20
CA MET A 117 27.86 -4.09 0.25
C MET A 117 29.15 -3.31 0.47
N VAL A 118 29.89 -3.69 1.50
CA VAL A 118 31.24 -3.21 1.82
C VAL A 118 32.20 -4.39 1.67
N VAL A 119 33.37 -4.14 1.09
CA VAL A 119 34.42 -5.14 0.89
C VAL A 119 35.64 -4.73 1.70
N GLY A 120 36.12 -5.64 2.54
CA GLY A 120 37.42 -5.56 3.22
C GLY A 120 38.44 -6.52 2.59
N ASP A 121 39.61 -6.63 3.19
CA ASP A 121 40.70 -7.49 2.69
C ASP A 121 40.36 -8.98 2.73
N HIS A 122 39.55 -9.41 3.72
CA HIS A 122 39.28 -10.82 3.98
C HIS A 122 37.81 -11.21 3.84
N ARG A 123 36.88 -10.26 3.93
CA ARG A 123 35.45 -10.55 3.74
C ARG A 123 34.69 -9.40 3.12
N LEU A 124 33.46 -9.74 2.73
CA LEU A 124 32.42 -8.77 2.42
C LEU A 124 31.41 -8.68 3.57
N ALA A 125 30.81 -7.52 3.73
CA ALA A 125 29.70 -7.27 4.63
C ALA A 125 28.54 -6.69 3.84
N THR A 126 27.35 -7.25 4.00
CA THR A 126 26.13 -6.78 3.36
C THR A 126 25.06 -6.51 4.38
N GLU A 127 24.42 -5.34 4.28
CA GLU A 127 23.39 -4.93 5.22
C GLU A 127 22.21 -4.28 4.50
N SER A 128 21.05 -4.32 5.16
CA SER A 128 19.85 -3.61 4.70
C SER A 128 19.38 -2.57 5.72
N ALA A 129 18.78 -1.49 5.21
CA ALA A 129 18.19 -0.46 6.03
C ALA A 129 17.11 0.33 5.29
N PRO A 130 16.26 1.11 6.00
CA PRO A 130 15.25 1.96 5.37
C PRO A 130 15.82 3.08 4.49
N THR A 131 17.06 3.51 4.72
CA THR A 131 17.72 4.57 3.94
C THR A 131 19.07 4.12 3.43
N LYS A 132 19.53 4.74 2.33
CA LYS A 132 20.81 4.40 1.70
C LYS A 132 21.97 4.55 2.68
N LYS A 133 22.06 5.71 3.34
CA LYS A 133 23.08 6.01 4.32
C LYS A 133 23.07 5.02 5.50
N ALA A 134 21.90 4.66 6.01
CA ALA A 134 21.82 3.70 7.10
C ALA A 134 22.29 2.30 6.68
N ALA A 135 22.06 1.89 5.43
CA ALA A 135 22.55 0.61 4.91
C ALA A 135 24.08 0.63 4.78
N GLU A 136 24.63 1.74 4.24
CA GLU A 136 26.08 1.95 4.10
C GLU A 136 26.79 1.99 5.46
N ASP A 137 26.27 2.76 6.42
CA ASP A 137 26.82 2.89 7.77
C ASP A 137 26.80 1.52 8.48
N LYS A 138 25.70 0.76 8.39
CA LYS A 138 25.60 -0.60 8.94
C LYS A 138 26.56 -1.58 8.29
N ALA A 139 26.63 -1.61 6.95
CA ALA A 139 27.55 -2.50 6.24
C ALA A 139 29.00 -2.19 6.60
N THR A 140 29.34 -0.90 6.71
CA THR A 140 30.67 -0.45 7.13
C THR A 140 30.96 -0.89 8.55
N GLN A 141 30.02 -0.69 9.48
CA GLN A 141 30.14 -1.14 10.87
C GLN A 141 30.34 -2.65 10.96
N SER A 142 29.54 -3.43 10.22
CA SER A 142 29.64 -4.89 10.15
C SER A 142 31.00 -5.36 9.59
N CYS A 143 31.59 -4.59 8.67
CA CYS A 143 32.95 -4.82 8.17
C CYS A 143 34.04 -4.50 9.20
N VAL A 144 33.95 -3.40 9.96
CA VAL A 144 35.01 -3.03 10.93
C VAL A 144 34.92 -3.76 12.27
N SER A 145 33.71 -4.16 12.72
CA SER A 145 33.51 -4.76 14.06
C SER A 145 34.12 -6.16 14.25
N ASN A 146 34.77 -6.67 13.22
CA ASN A 146 34.79 -8.07 12.91
C ASN A 146 36.10 -8.13 12.08
N PRO A 147 37.23 -8.35 12.75
CA PRO A 147 38.50 -7.62 12.57
C PRO A 147 39.09 -7.73 11.16
N ASP A 148 38.64 -6.87 10.25
CA ASP A 148 39.05 -6.80 8.85
C ASP A 148 39.42 -5.36 8.51
N THR A 149 40.28 -5.22 7.52
CA THR A 149 40.94 -3.97 7.15
C THR A 149 40.52 -3.54 5.75
N ASN A 150 40.77 -2.27 5.42
CA ASN A 150 40.42 -1.67 4.13
C ASN A 150 38.94 -1.77 3.72
N CYS A 151 38.03 -1.75 4.70
CA CYS A 151 36.58 -1.72 4.47
C CYS A 151 36.19 -0.53 3.59
N SER A 152 35.77 -0.82 2.35
CA SER A 152 35.35 0.17 1.36
C SER A 152 33.96 -0.14 0.82
N LEU A 153 33.14 0.90 0.66
CA LEU A 153 31.81 0.75 0.06
C LEU A 153 31.95 0.32 -1.40
N TYR A 154 31.39 -0.84 -1.72
CA TYR A 154 31.43 -1.40 -3.07
C TYR A 154 30.14 -1.11 -3.84
N TYR A 155 28.98 -1.29 -3.20
CA TYR A 155 27.69 -1.11 -3.85
C TYR A 155 26.61 -0.68 -2.84
N SER A 156 25.69 0.18 -3.27
CA SER A 156 24.47 0.49 -2.51
C SER A 156 23.33 0.94 -3.41
N ALA A 157 22.12 0.45 -3.13
CA ALA A 157 20.92 0.76 -3.90
C ALA A 157 19.65 0.68 -3.05
N CYS A 158 18.57 1.29 -3.52
CA CYS A 158 17.30 1.40 -2.82
C CYS A 158 16.13 1.10 -3.74
N VAL A 159 15.03 0.65 -3.15
CA VAL A 159 13.73 0.53 -3.81
C VAL A 159 12.64 1.14 -2.95
N ALA A 160 11.71 1.85 -3.58
CA ALA A 160 10.58 2.50 -2.92
C ALA A 160 9.26 1.81 -3.32
N PRO A 161 8.23 1.83 -2.47
CA PRO A 161 6.90 1.34 -2.86
C PRO A 161 6.31 2.23 -3.97
N ILE A 162 5.50 1.63 -4.84
CA ILE A 162 4.84 2.34 -5.93
C ILE A 162 3.36 2.54 -5.58
N LEU A 163 2.86 3.76 -5.78
CA LEU A 163 1.43 4.07 -5.64
C LEU A 163 0.65 3.44 -6.80
N ARG A 164 -0.40 2.67 -6.51
CA ARG A 164 -1.35 2.08 -7.45
C ARG A 164 -2.74 2.66 -7.27
#